data_AF-A0A6P1DQE2-F1
#
_entry.id   AF-A0A6P1DQE2-F1
#
_cell.length_a   1.000
_cell.length_b   1.000
_cell.length_c   1.000
_cell.angle_alpha   90.00
_cell.angle_beta   90.00
_cell.angle_gamma   90.00
#
_symmetry.space_group_name_H-M   'P 1'
#
loop_
_entity.id
_entity.type
_entity.pdbx_description
1 polymer ?
#
loop_
_entity_poly.entity_id
_entity_poly.type
_entity_poly.pdbx_seq_one_letter_code
_entity_poly.pdbx_strand_id
1 'polypeptide(L)'
;MPKLLTWREDWSLHIEALDRDHRALIDLFADICIRFCPEASSGRCGDANALMDALTYLGESMREHFRREEDFMRGFDYEGIGEHQSEHALLMAEFTAMLREWRAEGMQVFDGLAQGLVRDWLLAHILGADRSFAEAYSRLCGREDDADYQRTMSVYQSSYRTSLVRR
;
A
#
# COMPACT_ATOMS: atom_id res chain seq x y z
N MET A 1 15.27 11.41 -11.96
CA MET A 1 14.59 11.67 -10.69
C MET A 1 13.57 10.58 -10.48
N PRO A 2 13.58 9.90 -9.32
CA PRO A 2 12.54 8.91 -9.01
C PRO A 2 11.19 9.61 -9.03
N LYS A 3 10.17 8.99 -9.66
CA LYS A 3 8.80 9.47 -9.56
C LYS A 3 8.36 9.31 -8.11
N LEU A 4 8.23 10.43 -7.41
CA LEU A 4 7.70 10.48 -6.06
C LEU A 4 6.29 9.90 -6.06
N LEU A 5 6.04 9.00 -5.11
CA LEU A 5 4.70 8.52 -4.86
C LEU A 5 3.90 9.66 -4.24
N THR A 6 2.74 9.96 -4.80
CA THR A 6 1.85 11.02 -4.32
C THR A 6 0.44 10.52 -4.42
N TRP A 7 -0.33 10.68 -3.35
CA TRP A 7 -1.74 10.30 -3.33
C TRP A 7 -2.49 10.91 -4.50
N ARG A 8 -3.41 10.14 -5.08
CA ARG A 8 -4.34 10.61 -6.08
C ARG A 8 -5.76 10.25 -5.68
N GLU A 9 -6.70 11.16 -5.91
CA GLU A 9 -8.09 10.95 -5.53
C GLU A 9 -8.75 9.77 -6.26
N ASP A 10 -8.22 9.33 -7.40
CA ASP A 10 -8.69 8.12 -8.09
C ASP A 10 -8.30 6.81 -7.39
N TRP A 11 -7.52 6.88 -6.31
CA TRP A 11 -7.19 5.75 -5.42
C TRP A 11 -8.14 5.64 -4.23
N SER A 12 -8.98 6.65 -4.01
CA SER A 12 -9.97 6.66 -2.93
C SER A 12 -10.86 5.42 -2.94
N LEU A 13 -11.10 4.88 -1.76
CA LEU A 13 -12.09 3.84 -1.51
C LEU A 13 -13.47 4.42 -1.15
N HIS A 14 -13.57 5.75 -1.06
CA HIS A 14 -14.72 6.46 -0.52
C HIS A 14 -15.07 6.05 0.92
N ILE A 15 -14.07 5.56 1.66
CA ILE A 15 -14.15 5.27 3.10
C ILE A 15 -13.14 6.18 3.79
N GLU A 16 -13.60 7.31 4.33
CA GLU A 16 -12.74 8.42 4.78
C GLU A 16 -11.64 7.97 5.75
N ALA A 17 -11.96 7.08 6.69
CA ALA A 17 -11.00 6.58 7.66
C ALA A 17 -9.84 5.79 7.01
N LEU A 18 -10.13 4.99 5.98
CA LEU A 18 -9.13 4.17 5.30
C LEU A 18 -8.32 4.99 4.28
N ASP A 19 -8.99 5.89 3.56
CA ASP A 19 -8.33 6.87 2.69
C ASP A 19 -7.32 7.74 3.46
N ARG A 20 -7.63 8.09 4.72
CA ARG A 20 -6.72 8.85 5.58
C ARG A 20 -5.48 8.04 5.92
N ASP A 21 -5.65 6.75 6.20
CA ASP A 21 -4.54 5.84 6.47
C ASP A 21 -3.65 5.65 5.24
N HIS A 22 -4.25 5.41 4.06
CA HIS A 22 -3.49 5.25 2.82
C HIS A 22 -2.69 6.50 2.46
N ARG A 23 -3.28 7.69 2.61
CA ARG A 23 -2.57 8.97 2.43
C ARG A 23 -1.37 9.06 3.37
N ALA A 24 -1.57 8.75 4.66
CA ALA A 24 -0.49 8.80 5.64
C ALA A 24 0.64 7.80 5.33
N LEU A 25 0.32 6.58 4.88
CA LEU A 25 1.30 5.58 4.47
C LEU A 25 2.09 6.03 3.22
N ILE A 26 1.39 6.58 2.23
CA ILE A 26 2.01 7.08 0.99
C ILE A 26 2.92 8.27 1.28
N ASP A 27 2.48 9.23 2.08
CA ASP A 27 3.27 10.39 2.46
C ASP A 27 4.50 9.99 3.29
N LEU A 28 4.33 9.07 4.24
CA LEU A 28 5.45 8.53 5.03
C LEU A 28 6.47 7.83 4.12
N PHE A 29 6.02 6.97 3.22
CA PHE A 29 6.91 6.27 2.30
C PHE A 29 7.62 7.25 1.34
N ALA A 30 6.93 8.27 0.85
CA ALA A 30 7.51 9.32 0.02
C ALA A 30 8.59 10.11 0.79
N ASP A 31 8.37 10.47 2.06
CA ASP A 31 9.38 11.12 2.91
C ASP A 31 10.63 10.26 3.07
N ILE A 32 10.44 8.96 3.34
CA ILE A 32 11.55 8.00 3.45
C ILE A 32 12.36 7.97 2.15
N CYS A 33 11.68 7.83 1.00
CA CYS A 33 12.35 7.82 -0.30
C CYS A 33 13.14 9.13 -0.53
N ILE A 34 12.58 10.29 -0.20
CA ILE A 34 13.27 11.59 -0.36
C ILE A 34 14.51 11.69 0.52
N ARG A 35 14.38 11.35 1.80
CA ARG A 35 15.43 11.51 2.81
C ARG A 35 16.61 10.56 2.63
N PHE A 36 16.34 9.40 2.05
CA PHE A 36 17.31 8.31 1.95
C PHE A 36 17.64 7.93 0.50
N CYS A 37 17.23 8.74 -0.48
CA CYS A 37 17.58 8.51 -1.89
C CYS A 37 19.09 8.62 -2.12
N PRO A 38 19.75 7.56 -2.65
CA PRO A 38 21.18 7.58 -2.94
C PRO A 38 21.60 8.68 -3.92
N GLU A 39 20.70 9.08 -4.82
CA GLU A 39 20.95 10.05 -5.89
C GLU A 39 20.83 11.51 -5.43
N ALA A 40 20.25 11.75 -4.25
CA ALA A 40 20.14 13.08 -3.63
C ALA A 40 21.44 13.50 -2.89
N SER A 41 22.52 12.73 -3.06
CA SER A 41 23.79 12.86 -2.35
C SER A 41 24.60 14.10 -2.77
N SER A 42 24.15 15.26 -2.31
CA SER A 42 25.00 16.42 -2.02
C SER A 42 24.74 16.91 -0.59
N GLY A 43 24.86 15.99 0.38
CA GLY A 43 24.97 16.34 1.81
C GLY A 43 23.79 16.00 2.71
N ARG A 44 22.77 15.26 2.24
CA ARG A 44 21.63 14.80 3.06
C ARG A 44 21.47 13.28 2.99
N CYS A 45 22.47 12.52 3.41
CA CYS A 45 22.25 11.09 3.65
C CYS A 45 22.06 10.93 5.16
N GLY A 46 20.84 10.59 5.60
CA GLY A 46 20.66 10.11 6.97
C GLY A 46 21.50 8.85 7.19
N ASP A 47 21.92 8.57 8.42
CA ASP A 47 22.68 7.33 8.67
C ASP A 47 21.79 6.08 8.50
N ALA A 48 22.41 4.91 8.41
CA ALA A 48 21.70 3.65 8.23
C ALA A 48 20.72 3.32 9.36
N ASN A 49 20.98 3.78 10.60
CA ASN A 49 20.05 3.58 11.71
C ASN A 49 18.78 4.42 11.51
N ALA A 50 18.93 5.67 11.08
CA ALA A 50 17.79 6.55 10.81
C ALA A 50 16.88 6.01 9.69
N LEU A 51 17.45 5.36 8.65
CA LEU A 51 16.65 4.66 7.64
C LEU A 51 15.89 3.48 8.28
N MET A 52 16.59 2.65 9.05
CA MET A 52 15.98 1.48 9.69
C MET A 52 14.85 1.86 10.65
N ASP A 53 15.01 2.94 11.42
CA ASP A 53 13.97 3.46 12.30
C ASP A 53 12.75 3.91 11.50
N ALA A 54 12.97 4.64 10.40
CA ALA A 54 11.89 5.12 9.55
C ALA A 54 11.13 3.99 8.85
N LEU A 55 11.83 2.98 8.35
CA LEU A 55 11.21 1.80 7.74
C LEU A 55 10.52 0.91 8.78
N THR A 56 11.07 0.81 9.99
CA THR A 56 10.38 0.11 11.09
C THR A 56 9.05 0.79 11.40
N TYR A 57 9.05 2.12 11.50
CA TYR A 57 7.84 2.92 11.70
C TYR A 57 6.82 2.77 10.56
N LEU A 58 7.29 2.69 9.30
CA LEU A 58 6.42 2.37 8.16
C LEU A 58 5.77 0.99 8.33
N GLY A 59 6.54 -0.01 8.74
CA GLY A 59 6.03 -1.37 9.01
C GLY A 59 5.00 -1.43 10.13
N GLU A 60 5.20 -0.66 11.20
CA GLU A 60 4.21 -0.52 12.27
C GLU A 60 2.94 0.18 11.79
N SER A 61 3.08 1.24 11.00
CA SER A 61 1.96 1.97 10.41
C SER A 61 1.12 1.08 9.49
N MET A 62 1.76 0.25 8.65
CA MET A 62 1.06 -0.71 7.79
C MET A 62 0.29 -1.75 8.61
N ARG A 63 0.91 -2.34 9.65
CA ARG A 63 0.24 -3.33 10.52
C ARG A 63 -1.01 -2.76 11.18
N GLU A 64 -0.92 -1.53 11.67
CA GLU A 64 -2.04 -0.89 12.36
C GLU A 64 -3.15 -0.47 11.37
N HIS A 65 -2.80 -0.07 10.15
CA HIS A 65 -3.76 0.11 9.06
C HIS A 65 -4.48 -1.21 8.70
N PHE A 66 -3.73 -2.29 8.45
CA PHE A 66 -4.28 -3.61 8.15
C PHE A 66 -5.22 -4.12 9.25
N ARG A 67 -4.87 -3.90 10.53
CA ARG A 67 -5.74 -4.24 11.66
C ARG A 67 -7.08 -3.51 11.59
N ARG A 68 -7.07 -2.21 11.26
CA ARG A 68 -8.30 -1.41 11.12
C ARG A 68 -9.14 -1.86 9.94
N GLU A 69 -8.53 -2.19 8.80
CA GLU A 69 -9.25 -2.74 7.65
C GLU A 69 -9.90 -4.07 7.98
N GLU A 70 -9.18 -4.97 8.66
CA GLU A 70 -9.73 -6.25 9.07
C GLU A 70 -10.87 -6.09 10.09
N ASP A 71 -10.76 -5.18 11.04
CA ASP A 71 -11.85 -4.85 11.97
C ASP A 71 -13.06 -4.27 11.23
N PHE A 72 -12.82 -3.44 10.22
CA PHE A 72 -13.86 -2.91 9.35
C PHE A 72 -14.55 -4.03 8.55
N MET A 73 -13.79 -4.91 7.91
CA MET A 73 -14.30 -6.07 7.16
C MET A 73 -15.11 -7.04 8.03
N ARG A 74 -14.66 -7.30 9.27
CA ARG A 74 -15.44 -8.08 10.26
C ARG A 74 -16.76 -7.41 10.60
N GLY A 75 -16.79 -6.08 10.66
CA GLY A 75 -17.97 -5.29 11.01
C GLY A 75 -19.16 -5.45 10.05
N PHE A 76 -18.92 -5.88 8.82
CA PHE A 76 -19.97 -6.12 7.83
C PHE A 76 -19.99 -7.54 7.25
N ASP A 77 -19.29 -8.48 7.89
CA ASP A 77 -19.19 -9.89 7.47
C ASP A 77 -18.68 -10.06 6.03
N TYR A 78 -17.58 -9.39 5.68
CA TYR A 78 -16.98 -9.52 4.35
C TYR A 78 -16.53 -10.96 4.06
N GLU A 79 -17.09 -11.57 3.02
CA GLU A 79 -16.80 -12.96 2.62
C GLU A 79 -15.32 -13.19 2.27
N GLY A 80 -14.66 -12.19 1.67
CA GLY A 80 -13.26 -12.26 1.22
C GLY A 80 -12.22 -12.01 2.32
N ILE A 81 -12.61 -11.86 3.59
CA ILE A 81 -11.68 -11.46 4.67
C ILE A 81 -10.48 -12.42 4.80
N GLY A 82 -10.67 -13.73 4.62
CA GLY A 82 -9.58 -14.70 4.76
C GLY A 82 -8.51 -14.56 3.68
N GLU A 83 -8.91 -14.24 2.45
CA GLU A 83 -8.00 -13.97 1.34
C GLU A 83 -7.25 -12.65 1.60
N HIS A 84 -7.96 -11.59 1.99
CA HIS A 84 -7.38 -10.29 2.30
C HIS A 84 -6.34 -10.35 3.43
N GLN A 85 -6.64 -11.07 4.51
CA GLN A 85 -5.69 -11.31 5.61
C GLN A 85 -4.44 -12.07 5.16
N SER A 86 -4.59 -13.00 4.21
CA SER A 86 -3.46 -13.74 3.66
C SER A 86 -2.55 -12.83 2.83
N GLU A 87 -3.13 -11.89 2.09
CA GLU A 87 -2.38 -10.86 1.38
C GLU A 87 -1.63 -9.93 2.35
N HIS A 88 -2.28 -9.44 3.41
CA HIS A 88 -1.60 -8.67 4.47
C HIS A 88 -0.40 -9.41 5.07
N ALA A 89 -0.58 -10.70 5.38
CA ALA A 89 0.47 -11.52 5.95
C ALA A 89 1.65 -11.68 4.99
N LEU A 90 1.38 -11.86 3.69
CA LEU A 90 2.41 -11.96 2.65
C LEU A 90 3.19 -10.65 2.51
N LEU A 91 2.48 -9.51 2.39
CA LEU A 91 3.10 -8.18 2.30
C LEU A 91 4.01 -7.90 3.50
N MET A 92 3.54 -8.20 4.71
CA MET A 92 4.34 -8.00 5.93
C MET A 92 5.55 -8.94 6.01
N ALA A 93 5.43 -10.16 5.49
CA ALA A 93 6.56 -11.10 5.43
C ALA A 93 7.63 -10.60 4.45
N GLU A 94 7.23 -10.16 3.26
CA GLU A 94 8.11 -9.55 2.26
C GLU A 94 8.78 -8.27 2.80
N PHE A 95 8.03 -7.40 3.49
CA PHE A 95 8.60 -6.22 4.14
C PHE A 95 9.69 -6.59 5.14
N THR A 96 9.39 -7.58 5.98
CA THR A 96 10.28 -7.99 7.06
C THR A 96 11.54 -8.64 6.50
N ALA A 97 11.45 -9.34 5.37
CA ALA A 97 12.61 -9.86 4.65
C ALA A 97 13.49 -8.72 4.12
N MET A 98 12.89 -7.73 3.43
CA MET A 98 13.59 -6.55 2.94
C MET A 98 14.28 -5.77 4.08
N LEU A 99 13.58 -5.55 5.21
CA LEU A 99 14.15 -4.91 6.40
C LEU A 99 15.40 -5.63 6.92
N ARG A 100 15.42 -6.97 6.88
CA ARG A 100 16.58 -7.76 7.34
C ARG A 100 17.76 -7.59 6.41
N GLU A 101 17.53 -7.63 5.11
CA GLU A 101 18.55 -7.40 4.08
C GLU A 101 19.13 -5.99 4.20
N TRP A 102 18.27 -4.97 4.32
CA TRP A 102 18.68 -3.58 4.50
C TRP A 102 19.46 -3.34 5.78
N ARG A 103 19.12 -4.04 6.87
CA ARG A 103 19.91 -3.99 8.11
C ARG A 103 21.30 -4.59 7.95
N ALA A 104 21.45 -5.64 7.14
CA ALA A 104 22.71 -6.34 6.95
C ALA A 104 23.65 -5.61 5.98
N GLU A 105 23.11 -5.07 4.89
CA GLU A 105 23.88 -4.50 3.78
C GLU A 105 23.94 -2.96 3.81
N GLY A 106 23.10 -2.30 4.63
CA GLY A 106 23.09 -0.85 4.84
C GLY A 106 22.32 -0.06 3.77
N MET A 107 22.56 1.24 3.68
CA MET A 107 21.77 2.15 2.82
C MET A 107 21.81 1.80 1.32
N GLN A 108 22.85 1.09 0.86
CA GLN A 108 23.07 0.80 -0.57
C GLN A 108 21.98 -0.08 -1.17
N VAL A 109 21.34 -0.92 -0.35
CA VAL A 109 20.26 -1.81 -0.78
C VAL A 109 18.88 -1.16 -0.73
N PHE A 110 18.75 0.03 -0.14
CA PHE A 110 17.53 0.86 -0.24
C PHE A 110 17.59 1.78 -1.47
N ASP A 111 17.90 1.18 -2.62
CA ASP A 111 18.02 1.89 -3.89
C ASP A 111 16.65 2.15 -4.55
N GLY A 112 16.67 2.73 -5.75
CA GLY A 112 15.44 3.00 -6.50
C GLY A 112 14.65 1.74 -6.88
N LEU A 113 15.28 0.56 -6.95
CA LEU A 113 14.60 -0.71 -7.22
C LEU A 113 13.83 -1.15 -5.98
N ALA A 114 14.48 -1.18 -4.81
CA ALA A 114 13.86 -1.47 -3.53
C ALA A 114 12.68 -0.53 -3.23
N GLN A 115 12.87 0.78 -3.45
CA GLN A 115 11.79 1.76 -3.34
C GLN A 115 10.66 1.50 -4.34
N GLY A 116 10.99 1.09 -5.57
CA GLY A 116 10.01 0.71 -6.58
C GLY A 116 9.15 -0.48 -6.15
N LEU A 117 9.74 -1.49 -5.53
CA LEU A 117 9.02 -2.68 -5.04
C LEU A 117 8.01 -2.31 -3.94
N VAL A 118 8.45 -1.55 -2.92
CA VAL A 118 7.57 -1.07 -1.83
C VAL A 118 6.56 -0.04 -2.31
N ARG A 119 6.78 0.64 -3.43
CA ARG A 119 5.74 1.47 -4.05
C ARG A 119 4.69 0.59 -4.72
N ASP A 120 5.14 -0.31 -5.59
CA ASP A 120 4.29 -1.04 -6.50
C ASP A 120 3.37 -2.00 -5.74
N TRP A 121 3.86 -2.63 -4.66
CA TRP A 121 3.05 -3.52 -3.83
C TRP A 121 1.87 -2.82 -3.12
N LEU A 122 2.02 -1.53 -2.78
CA LEU A 122 1.17 -0.78 -1.87
C LEU A 122 0.01 -0.26 -2.71
N LEU A 123 0.37 0.26 -3.89
CA LEU A 123 -0.59 0.57 -4.93
C LEU A 123 -1.33 -0.67 -5.42
N ALA A 124 -0.65 -1.79 -5.62
CA ALA A 124 -1.30 -3.03 -6.05
C ALA A 124 -2.35 -3.51 -5.02
N HIS A 125 -2.02 -3.44 -3.73
CA HIS A 125 -2.94 -3.78 -2.66
C HIS A 125 -4.14 -2.81 -2.58
N ILE A 126 -3.87 -1.50 -2.51
CA ILE A 126 -4.92 -0.46 -2.45
C ILE A 126 -5.87 -0.53 -3.65
N LEU A 127 -5.31 -0.65 -4.86
CA LEU A 127 -6.10 -0.64 -6.10
C LEU A 127 -6.72 -2.00 -6.44
N GLY A 128 -6.31 -3.06 -5.75
CA GLY A 128 -6.76 -4.43 -5.95
C GLY A 128 -7.67 -4.90 -4.82
N ALA A 129 -7.06 -5.34 -3.73
CA ALA A 129 -7.76 -5.93 -2.59
C ALA A 129 -8.63 -4.92 -1.87
N ASP A 130 -8.09 -3.75 -1.53
CA ASP A 130 -8.83 -2.78 -0.72
C ASP A 130 -10.02 -2.21 -1.48
N ARG A 131 -9.82 -1.96 -2.77
CA ARG A 131 -10.89 -1.62 -3.70
C ARG A 131 -11.98 -2.68 -3.78
N SER A 132 -11.61 -3.95 -3.78
CA SER A 132 -12.57 -5.06 -3.89
C SER A 132 -13.49 -5.14 -2.67
N PHE A 133 -12.97 -4.98 -1.45
CA PHE A 133 -13.85 -4.95 -0.26
C PHE A 133 -14.61 -3.62 -0.17
N ALA A 134 -14.02 -2.49 -0.56
CA ALA A 134 -14.70 -1.20 -0.58
C ALA A 134 -15.91 -1.21 -1.54
N GLU A 135 -15.78 -1.86 -2.70
CA GLU A 135 -16.91 -2.11 -3.60
C GLU A 135 -17.99 -2.97 -2.95
N ALA A 136 -17.61 -4.03 -2.24
CA ALA A 136 -18.57 -4.89 -1.54
C ALA A 136 -19.30 -4.12 -0.43
N TYR A 137 -18.58 -3.31 0.33
CA TYR A 137 -19.14 -2.41 1.33
C TYR A 137 -20.07 -1.37 0.70
N SER A 138 -19.66 -0.74 -0.40
CA SER A 138 -20.49 0.20 -1.16
C SER A 138 -21.77 -0.45 -1.67
N ARG A 139 -21.74 -1.69 -2.16
CA ARG A 139 -22.95 -2.45 -2.57
C ARG A 139 -23.86 -2.78 -1.37
N LEU A 140 -23.29 -3.01 -0.19
CA LEU A 140 -24.05 -3.27 1.03
C LEU A 140 -24.77 -2.01 1.51
N CYS A 141 -24.07 -0.87 1.55
CA CYS A 141 -24.63 0.44 1.90
C CYS A 141 -25.56 0.97 0.81
N GLY A 142 -25.27 0.68 -0.45
CA GLY A 142 -25.96 1.08 -1.67
C GLY A 142 -27.11 0.15 -2.08
N ARG A 143 -27.79 -0.48 -1.12
CA ARG A 143 -29.15 -1.05 -1.37
C ARG A 143 -30.21 0.04 -1.67
N GLU A 144 -29.79 1.25 -2.01
CA GLU A 144 -30.54 2.29 -2.70
C GLU A 144 -29.62 3.00 -3.75
N ASP A 145 -29.45 2.39 -4.93
CA ASP A 145 -29.14 3.01 -6.24
C ASP A 145 -27.81 3.79 -6.50
N ASP A 146 -26.79 3.14 -7.12
CA ASP A 146 -25.90 3.83 -8.10
C ASP A 146 -25.25 2.86 -9.11
N ALA A 147 -25.55 3.07 -10.41
CA ALA A 147 -25.13 2.23 -11.53
C ALA A 147 -23.81 2.68 -12.21
N ASP A 148 -23.32 3.88 -11.91
CA ASP A 148 -22.15 4.46 -12.59
C ASP A 148 -20.83 4.01 -11.97
N TYR A 149 -20.83 3.79 -10.64
CA TYR A 149 -19.72 3.20 -9.91
C TYR A 149 -19.41 1.76 -10.38
N GLN A 150 -20.45 0.93 -10.57
CA GLN A 150 -20.30 -0.45 -11.04
C GLN A 150 -19.71 -0.54 -12.45
N ARG A 151 -20.01 0.44 -13.32
CA ARG A 151 -19.50 0.48 -14.70
C ARG A 151 -18.01 0.84 -14.75
N THR A 152 -17.57 1.77 -13.91
CA THR A 152 -16.18 2.22 -13.87
C THR A 152 -15.25 1.14 -13.29
N MET A 153 -15.72 0.37 -12.32
CA MET A 153 -14.93 -0.67 -11.66
C MET A 153 -14.75 -1.95 -12.49
N SER A 154 -15.77 -2.34 -13.28
CA SER A 154 -15.68 -3.48 -14.22
C SER A 154 -14.52 -3.36 -15.23
N VAL A 155 -14.19 -2.12 -15.65
CA VAL A 155 -13.08 -1.84 -16.57
C VAL A 155 -11.72 -2.01 -15.89
N TYR A 156 -11.62 -1.71 -14.60
CA TYR A 156 -10.35 -1.75 -13.85
C TYR A 156 -9.97 -3.18 -13.41
N GLN A 157 -10.95 -3.99 -13.00
CA GLN A 157 -10.72 -5.40 -12.63
C GLN A 157 -10.27 -6.25 -13.84
N SER A 158 -10.77 -5.92 -15.04
CA SER A 158 -10.38 -6.59 -16.29
C SER A 158 -8.92 -6.30 -16.69
N SER A 159 -8.45 -5.07 -16.45
CA SER A 159 -7.09 -4.67 -16.81
C SER A 159 -6.04 -5.24 -15.85
N TYR A 160 -6.35 -5.35 -14.56
CA TYR A 160 -5.45 -5.92 -13.55
C TYR A 160 -5.31 -7.46 -13.65
N ARG A 161 -6.40 -8.17 -13.96
CA ARG A 161 -6.34 -9.64 -14.16
C ARG A 161 -5.49 -10.02 -15.38
N THR A 162 -5.35 -9.12 -16.35
CA THR A 162 -4.54 -9.33 -17.55
C THR A 162 -3.04 -9.11 -17.32
N SER A 163 -2.65 -8.31 -16.31
CA SER A 163 -1.24 -8.03 -16.00
C SER A 163 -0.57 -9.10 -15.12
N LEU A 164 -1.34 -9.87 -14.34
CA LEU A 164 -0.82 -10.95 -13.48
C LEU A 164 -0.58 -12.28 -14.21
N VAL A 165 -1.20 -12.52 -15.37
CA VAL A 165 -1.09 -13.78 -16.12
C VAL A 165 0.10 -13.77 -17.13
N ARG A 166 0.85 -12.67 -17.20
CA ARG A 166 1.95 -12.47 -18.18
C ARG A 166 3.37 -12.55 -17.58
N ARG A 167 3.56 -13.23 -16.45
CA ARG A 167 4.91 -13.56 -15.94
C ARG A 167 5.11 -15.05 -15.84
#